data_AF-A0A949YMG1-F1
#
_entry.id   AF-A0A949YMG1-F1
#
_cell.length_a   1.000
_cell.length_b   1.000
_cell.length_c   1.000
_cell.angle_alpha   90.00
_cell.angle_beta   90.00
_cell.angle_gamma   90.00
#
_symmetry.space_group_name_H-M   'P 1'
#
loop_
_entity.id
_entity.type
_entity.pdbx_description
1 polymer ?
#
loop_
_entity_poly.entity_id
_entity_poly.type
_entity_poly.pdbx_seq_one_letter_code
_entity_poly.pdbx_strand_id
1 'polypeptide(L)'
;ASSKRCRIGHFERLIPDDYLETLVSGENKIADPDVARFYDRLRLVISGPLWSRERLLGVGRLVTGVDRPPEGAREARRRVSARTLTQEVAFSSSGIEIDLGGVYHAGKLRVLLDNNDTYRVVFLHGLRSVGEQKVTPHNQPLTVDMTVYHVTVPLCAARKGFDRIKVQPVDGDRYYAIGGVSWSD
;
A
#
# COMPACT_ATOMS: atom_id res chain seq x y z
N ALA A 1 18.11 -17.00 15.32
CA ALA A 1 16.81 -16.28 15.43
C ALA A 1 17.08 -14.78 15.44
N SER A 2 16.88 -14.10 14.31
CA SER A 2 17.04 -12.64 14.27
C SER A 2 15.73 -11.98 14.68
N SER A 3 15.66 -11.52 15.93
CA SER A 3 14.57 -10.68 16.43
C SER A 3 14.64 -9.33 15.73
N LYS A 4 13.98 -9.17 14.58
CA LYS A 4 13.81 -7.85 13.97
C LYS A 4 13.04 -6.98 14.96
N ARG A 5 13.75 -6.03 15.56
CA ARG A 5 13.21 -4.97 16.40
C ARG A 5 12.21 -4.16 15.56
N CYS A 6 11.10 -3.78 16.19
CA CYS A 6 10.09 -2.93 15.61
C CYS A 6 10.74 -1.66 15.02
N ARG A 7 10.78 -1.51 13.69
CA ARG A 7 11.30 -0.30 13.03
C ARG A 7 10.11 0.52 12.55
N ILE A 8 9.55 1.33 13.45
CA ILE A 8 8.53 2.31 13.13
C ILE A 8 9.27 3.52 12.55
N GLY A 9 9.07 3.87 11.29
CA GLY A 9 9.70 5.09 10.74
C GLY A 9 9.84 5.24 9.23
N HIS A 10 9.45 4.27 8.40
CA HIS A 10 9.47 4.43 6.95
C HIS A 10 8.04 4.50 6.40
N PHE A 11 7.43 5.69 6.49
CA PHE A 11 6.24 5.98 5.69
C PHE A 11 6.69 6.11 4.24
N GLU A 12 6.61 5.03 3.49
CA GLU A 12 6.67 5.16 2.04
C GLU A 12 5.47 5.99 1.60
N ARG A 13 5.75 7.08 0.89
CA ARG A 13 4.71 7.88 0.29
C ARG A 13 4.14 7.05 -0.85
N LEU A 14 2.91 6.60 -0.68
CA LEU A 14 2.16 5.92 -1.73
C LEU A 14 2.08 6.87 -2.92
N ILE A 15 2.60 6.41 -4.06
CA ILE A 15 2.43 7.10 -5.33
C ILE A 15 1.08 6.64 -5.85
N PRO A 16 0.10 7.54 -6.08
CA PRO A 16 -1.20 7.15 -6.59
C PRO A 16 -1.08 6.36 -7.89
N ASP A 17 -1.96 5.38 -8.09
CA ASP A 17 -2.11 4.71 -9.37
C ASP A 17 -2.28 5.73 -10.51
N ASP A 18 -1.65 5.44 -11.65
CA ASP A 18 -1.63 6.27 -12.86
C ASP A 18 -1.02 7.68 -12.70
N TYR A 19 -0.37 7.96 -11.57
CA TYR A 19 0.38 9.21 -11.36
C TYR A 19 1.58 9.34 -12.33
N LEU A 20 2.29 8.24 -12.60
CA LEU A 20 3.41 8.27 -13.53
C LEU A 20 2.94 8.58 -14.96
N GLU A 21 1.81 8.00 -15.38
CA GLU A 21 1.20 8.33 -16.67
C GLU A 21 0.74 9.78 -16.71
N THR A 22 0.26 10.30 -15.59
CA THR A 22 -0.12 11.71 -15.44
C THR A 22 1.07 12.64 -15.66
N LEU A 23 2.25 12.27 -15.16
CA LEU A 23 3.48 13.04 -15.37
C LEU A 23 3.98 12.96 -16.81
N VAL A 24 3.91 11.78 -17.44
CA VAL A 24 4.39 11.57 -18.82
C VAL A 24 3.47 12.22 -19.85
N SER A 25 2.17 12.01 -19.73
CA SER A 25 1.17 12.56 -20.66
C SER A 25 0.91 14.05 -20.43
N GLY A 26 1.14 14.54 -19.22
CA GLY A 26 0.77 15.89 -18.82
C GLY A 26 -0.73 16.05 -18.52
N GLU A 27 -1.55 15.02 -18.72
CA GLU A 27 -2.97 14.98 -18.42
C GLU A 27 -3.21 14.26 -17.10
N ASN A 28 -4.16 14.72 -16.28
CA ASN A 28 -4.48 14.05 -15.02
C ASN A 28 -5.22 12.73 -15.27
N LYS A 29 -4.52 11.62 -15.06
CA LYS A 29 -5.01 10.25 -15.23
C LYS A 29 -5.13 9.50 -13.91
N ILE A 30 -4.92 10.17 -12.77
CA ILE A 30 -4.96 9.52 -11.46
C ILE A 30 -6.31 8.83 -11.26
N ALA A 31 -6.26 7.53 -10.94
CA ALA A 31 -7.46 6.68 -10.86
C ALA A 31 -8.46 7.13 -9.78
N ASP A 32 -7.98 7.60 -8.63
CA ASP A 32 -8.84 8.09 -7.56
C ASP A 32 -9.30 9.53 -7.86
N PRO A 33 -10.61 9.78 -8.04
CA PRO A 33 -11.14 11.09 -8.40
C PRO A 33 -10.94 12.16 -7.31
N ASP A 34 -10.90 11.78 -6.03
CA ASP A 34 -10.65 12.72 -4.94
C ASP A 34 -9.19 13.17 -4.93
N VAL A 35 -8.26 12.23 -5.19
CA VAL A 35 -6.83 12.52 -5.34
C VAL A 35 -6.56 13.29 -6.63
N ALA A 36 -7.17 12.90 -7.75
CA ALA A 36 -7.05 13.59 -9.03
C ALA A 36 -7.46 15.07 -8.89
N ARG A 37 -8.64 15.34 -8.30
CA ARG A 37 -9.12 16.71 -8.07
C ARG A 37 -8.19 17.52 -7.16
N PHE A 38 -7.63 16.88 -6.13
CA PHE A 38 -6.66 17.55 -5.26
C PHE A 38 -5.35 17.84 -6.00
N TYR A 39 -4.88 16.90 -6.81
CA TYR A 39 -3.70 17.04 -7.64
C TYR A 39 -3.81 18.20 -8.63
N ASP A 40 -4.97 18.39 -9.29
CA ASP A 40 -5.17 19.53 -10.19
C ASP A 40 -5.02 20.89 -9.48
N ARG A 41 -5.59 20.99 -8.27
CA ARG A 41 -5.47 22.20 -7.43
C ARG A 41 -4.02 22.44 -7.02
N LEU A 42 -3.32 21.36 -6.63
CA LEU A 42 -1.91 21.44 -6.25
C LEU A 42 -1.05 21.86 -7.44
N ARG A 43 -1.28 21.28 -8.63
CA ARG A 43 -0.57 21.59 -9.88
C ARG A 43 -0.73 23.05 -10.28
N LEU A 44 -1.95 23.60 -10.16
CA LEU A 44 -2.20 25.03 -10.37
C LEU A 44 -1.35 25.89 -9.41
N VAL A 45 -1.28 25.51 -8.14
CA VAL A 45 -0.57 26.28 -7.11
C VAL A 45 0.95 26.25 -7.30
N ILE A 46 1.53 25.12 -7.72
CA ILE A 46 2.98 24.96 -7.87
C ILE A 46 3.51 25.42 -9.23
N SER A 47 2.70 25.31 -10.30
CA SER A 47 3.15 25.58 -11.68
C SER A 47 2.49 26.79 -12.35
N GLY A 48 1.43 27.36 -11.77
CA GLY A 48 0.75 28.53 -12.34
C GLY A 48 1.58 29.81 -12.25
N PRO A 49 1.26 30.88 -13.03
CA PRO A 49 1.96 32.15 -12.92
C PRO A 49 1.90 32.73 -11.51
N LEU A 50 3.02 33.25 -10.99
CA LEU A 50 3.15 33.68 -9.57
C LEU A 50 2.06 34.64 -9.12
N TRP A 51 1.69 35.59 -9.98
CA TRP A 51 0.74 36.66 -9.67
C TRP A 51 -0.65 36.41 -10.27
N SER A 52 -0.95 35.19 -10.74
CA SER A 52 -2.30 34.91 -11.24
C SER A 52 -3.30 34.87 -10.09
N ARG A 53 -4.48 35.44 -10.33
CA ARG A 53 -5.60 35.41 -9.38
C ARG A 53 -5.94 33.97 -8.97
N GLU A 54 -5.92 33.05 -9.93
CA GLU A 54 -6.23 31.63 -9.72
C GLU A 54 -5.23 30.96 -8.78
N ARG A 55 -3.92 31.22 -8.95
CA ARG A 55 -2.87 30.69 -8.08
C ARG A 55 -3.00 31.24 -6.67
N LEU A 56 -3.18 32.55 -6.52
CA LEU A 56 -3.30 33.20 -5.21
C LEU A 56 -4.52 32.69 -4.43
N LEU A 57 -5.66 32.50 -5.10
CA LEU A 57 -6.84 31.87 -4.50
C LEU A 57 -6.58 30.40 -4.11
N GLY A 58 -5.90 29.64 -4.98
CA GLY A 58 -5.53 28.25 -4.70
C GLY A 58 -4.64 28.12 -3.47
N VAL A 59 -3.61 28.98 -3.34
CA VAL A 59 -2.73 29.04 -2.15
C VAL A 59 -3.57 29.31 -0.89
N GLY A 60 -4.44 30.32 -0.93
CA GLY A 60 -5.31 30.66 0.20
C GLY A 60 -6.19 29.48 0.63
N ARG A 61 -6.77 28.75 -0.33
CA ARG A 61 -7.62 27.57 -0.06
C ARG A 61 -6.84 26.40 0.55
N LEU A 62 -5.60 26.18 0.13
CA LEU A 62 -4.74 25.15 0.73
C LEU A 62 -4.33 25.52 2.16
N VAL A 63 -3.87 26.76 2.38
CA VAL A 63 -3.40 27.22 3.71
C VAL A 63 -4.54 27.26 4.74
N THR A 64 -5.73 27.68 4.32
CA THR A 64 -6.93 27.69 5.19
C THR A 64 -7.57 26.32 5.37
N GLY A 65 -7.09 25.31 4.64
CA GLY A 65 -7.64 23.95 4.70
C GLY A 65 -9.05 23.84 4.15
N VAL A 66 -9.46 24.74 3.23
CA VAL A 66 -10.67 24.58 2.40
C VAL A 66 -10.45 23.45 1.40
N ASP A 67 -9.27 23.42 0.80
CA ASP A 67 -8.81 22.33 -0.04
C ASP A 67 -7.87 21.44 0.78
N ARG A 68 -8.45 20.44 1.45
CA ARG A 68 -7.65 19.46 2.20
C ARG A 68 -7.18 18.35 1.27
N PRO A 69 -5.99 17.78 1.51
CA PRO A 69 -5.67 16.49 0.93
C PRO A 69 -6.76 15.49 1.34
N PRO A 70 -7.15 14.56 0.45
CA PRO A 70 -8.04 13.48 0.83
C PRO A 70 -7.45 12.73 2.03
N GLU A 71 -8.31 12.34 2.99
CA GLU A 71 -7.88 11.61 4.18
C GLU A 71 -7.35 10.22 3.79
N GLY A 72 -6.03 10.16 3.60
CA GLY A 72 -5.38 9.07 2.90
C GLY A 72 -5.67 9.16 1.40
N ALA A 73 -4.69 8.86 0.55
CA ALA A 73 -5.00 8.47 -0.80
C ALA A 73 -6.06 7.36 -0.70
N ARG A 74 -7.29 7.63 -1.15
CA ARG A 74 -8.32 6.60 -1.30
C ARG A 74 -7.99 5.87 -2.60
N GLU A 75 -6.75 5.36 -2.71
CA GLU A 75 -6.59 4.10 -3.43
C GLU A 75 -7.62 3.21 -2.78
N ALA A 76 -8.67 2.94 -3.55
CA ALA A 76 -9.83 2.21 -3.13
C ALA A 76 -9.27 1.05 -2.34
N ARG A 77 -9.42 1.11 -1.01
CA ARG A 77 -8.83 0.13 -0.10
C ARG A 77 -9.48 -1.15 -0.55
N ARG A 78 -8.83 -1.86 -1.47
CA ARG A 78 -9.34 -3.11 -2.00
C ARG A 78 -9.09 -4.07 -0.86
N ARG A 79 -10.03 -4.00 0.08
CA ARG A 79 -10.05 -4.78 1.28
C ARG A 79 -10.68 -6.06 0.88
N VAL A 80 -9.86 -7.08 0.91
CA VAL A 80 -10.34 -8.43 0.71
C VAL A 80 -10.33 -9.08 2.07
N SER A 81 -11.43 -9.74 2.41
CA SER A 81 -11.44 -10.60 3.59
C SER A 81 -10.52 -11.79 3.32
N ALA A 82 -9.67 -12.14 4.28
CA ALA A 82 -8.85 -13.35 4.23
C ALA A 82 -9.71 -14.60 3.99
N ARG A 83 -10.97 -14.59 4.45
CA ARG A 83 -11.93 -15.68 4.28
C ARG A 83 -12.47 -15.80 2.85
N THR A 84 -12.37 -14.73 2.05
CA THR A 84 -12.92 -14.64 0.70
C THR A 84 -11.82 -14.68 -0.38
N LEU A 85 -10.53 -14.70 0.01
CA LEU A 85 -9.39 -14.96 -0.87
C LEU A 85 -9.36 -16.46 -1.24
N THR A 86 -10.27 -16.87 -2.12
CA THR A 86 -10.33 -18.23 -2.70
C THR A 86 -9.83 -18.26 -4.14
N GLN A 87 -9.56 -17.09 -4.72
CA GLN A 87 -9.06 -16.89 -6.07
C GLN A 87 -7.97 -15.82 -6.07
N GLU A 88 -7.17 -15.83 -7.12
CA GLU A 88 -6.15 -14.82 -7.36
C GLU A 88 -6.77 -13.44 -7.51
N VAL A 89 -6.23 -12.49 -6.77
CA VAL A 89 -6.63 -11.10 -6.77
C VAL A 89 -5.45 -10.28 -7.23
N ALA A 90 -5.54 -9.76 -8.45
CA ALA A 90 -4.59 -8.78 -8.96
C ALA A 90 -4.70 -7.46 -8.19
N PHE A 91 -3.59 -6.78 -7.94
CA PHE A 91 -3.56 -5.47 -7.29
C PHE A 91 -2.48 -4.58 -7.88
N SER A 92 -2.60 -3.28 -7.67
CA SER A 92 -1.68 -2.29 -8.23
C SER A 92 -0.49 -2.04 -7.30
N SER A 93 0.40 -1.14 -7.73
CA SER A 93 1.61 -0.76 -6.98
C SER A 93 1.34 -0.16 -5.59
N SER A 94 0.10 0.28 -5.33
CA SER A 94 -0.39 0.71 -4.02
C SER A 94 -0.34 -0.38 -2.95
N GLY A 95 -0.34 -1.65 -3.38
CA GLY A 95 -0.58 -2.80 -2.54
C GLY A 95 -2.06 -3.05 -2.24
N ILE A 96 -2.29 -4.09 -1.45
CA ILE A 96 -3.63 -4.58 -1.08
C ILE A 96 -3.72 -4.76 0.44
N GLU A 97 -4.85 -4.35 1.02
CA GLU A 97 -5.16 -4.60 2.43
C GLU A 97 -5.99 -5.87 2.55
N ILE A 98 -5.60 -6.77 3.45
CA ILE A 98 -6.36 -7.97 3.79
C ILE A 98 -6.91 -7.83 5.21
N ASP A 99 -8.23 -7.97 5.34
CA ASP A 99 -8.92 -8.03 6.62
C ASP A 99 -8.96 -9.47 7.12
N LEU A 100 -8.42 -9.71 8.32
CA LEU A 100 -8.37 -11.05 8.90
C LEU A 100 -9.69 -11.42 9.60
N GLY A 101 -10.58 -10.45 9.83
CA GLY A 101 -11.87 -10.64 10.50
C GLY A 101 -11.79 -10.71 12.02
N GLY A 102 -10.63 -10.41 12.61
CA GLY A 102 -10.38 -10.44 14.05
C GLY A 102 -8.92 -10.09 14.38
N VAL A 103 -8.61 -9.89 15.66
CA VAL A 103 -7.23 -9.65 16.12
C VAL A 103 -6.53 -11.00 16.33
N TYR A 104 -5.36 -11.17 15.72
CA TYR A 104 -4.55 -12.38 15.80
C TYR A 104 -3.16 -12.13 16.39
N HIS A 105 -2.61 -13.15 17.05
CA HIS A 105 -1.32 -13.13 17.75
C HIS A 105 -0.36 -14.22 17.25
N ALA A 106 -0.27 -14.39 15.93
CA ALA A 106 0.54 -15.44 15.32
C ALA A 106 2.04 -15.07 15.23
N GLY A 107 2.92 -16.08 15.35
CA GLY A 107 4.35 -15.93 15.12
C GLY A 107 4.75 -16.07 13.64
N LYS A 108 3.91 -16.74 12.83
CA LYS A 108 4.15 -17.02 11.42
C LYS A 108 2.91 -16.71 10.57
N LEU A 109 3.17 -16.17 9.39
CA LEU A 109 2.18 -15.90 8.36
C LEU A 109 2.64 -16.52 7.05
N ARG A 110 1.72 -17.14 6.33
CA ARG A 110 1.92 -17.66 4.97
C ARG A 110 1.06 -16.85 4.02
N VAL A 111 1.67 -16.31 2.98
CA VAL A 111 0.99 -15.50 1.96
C VAL A 111 1.35 -16.05 0.59
N LEU A 112 0.36 -16.35 -0.23
CA LEU A 112 0.55 -16.77 -1.62
C LEU A 112 0.60 -15.51 -2.49
N LEU A 113 1.77 -15.20 -3.04
CA LEU A 113 2.04 -14.00 -3.86
C LEU A 113 2.78 -14.38 -5.13
N ASP A 114 2.88 -13.45 -6.07
CA ASP A 114 3.71 -13.62 -7.27
C ASP A 114 5.17 -14.01 -6.90
N ASN A 115 5.78 -14.85 -7.73
CA ASN A 115 7.07 -15.46 -7.47
C ASN A 115 8.27 -14.60 -7.91
N ASN A 116 8.05 -13.55 -8.69
CA ASN A 116 9.10 -12.76 -9.34
C ASN A 116 9.32 -11.39 -8.67
N ASP A 117 8.38 -10.94 -7.84
CA ASP A 117 8.43 -9.62 -7.21
C ASP A 117 8.89 -9.65 -5.75
N THR A 118 9.40 -8.51 -5.31
CA THR A 118 9.70 -8.26 -3.91
C THR A 118 8.54 -7.54 -3.23
N TYR A 119 8.10 -8.07 -2.11
CA TYR A 119 6.97 -7.54 -1.34
C TYR A 119 7.39 -7.05 0.04
N ARG A 120 6.58 -6.16 0.61
CA ARG A 120 6.58 -5.79 2.01
C ARG A 120 5.24 -6.13 2.61
N VAL A 121 5.27 -6.93 3.68
CA VAL A 121 4.08 -7.26 4.46
C VAL A 121 4.08 -6.39 5.71
N VAL A 122 3.09 -5.51 5.81
CA VAL A 122 2.89 -4.60 6.95
C VAL A 122 1.75 -5.15 7.80
N PHE A 123 1.98 -5.29 9.10
CA PHE A 123 1.00 -5.75 10.07
C PHE A 123 0.33 -4.53 10.71
N LEU A 124 -1.00 -4.52 10.73
CA LEU A 124 -1.80 -3.40 11.19
C LEU A 124 -2.64 -3.82 12.41
N HIS A 125 -2.83 -2.90 13.35
CA HIS A 125 -3.78 -3.00 14.45
C HIS A 125 -4.61 -1.72 14.47
N GLY A 126 -5.88 -1.80 14.04
CA GLY A 126 -6.63 -0.60 13.71
C GLY A 126 -5.85 0.22 12.68
N LEU A 127 -5.78 1.53 12.82
CA LEU A 127 -5.09 2.40 11.85
C LEU A 127 -3.55 2.44 11.99
N ARG A 128 -2.95 1.63 12.90
CA ARG A 128 -1.53 1.71 13.23
C ARG A 128 -0.76 0.52 12.68
N SER A 129 0.39 0.78 12.05
CA SER A 129 1.38 -0.26 11.76
C SER A 129 2.05 -0.72 13.06
N VAL A 130 2.00 -2.03 13.32
CA VAL A 130 2.60 -2.68 14.49
C VAL A 130 3.84 -3.49 14.12
N GLY A 131 4.19 -3.57 12.84
CA GLY A 131 5.40 -4.20 12.34
C GLY A 131 5.39 -4.34 10.83
N GLU A 132 6.55 -4.64 10.25
CA GLU A 132 6.68 -4.95 8.84
C GLU A 132 7.75 -6.02 8.62
N GLN A 133 7.61 -6.76 7.52
CA GLN A 133 8.60 -7.72 7.07
C GLN A 133 8.72 -7.62 5.54
N LYS A 134 9.93 -7.35 5.07
CA LYS A 134 10.28 -7.47 3.65
C LYS A 134 10.41 -8.95 3.29
N VAL A 135 9.84 -9.32 2.15
CA VAL A 135 9.81 -10.65 1.59
C VAL A 135 10.37 -10.55 0.18
N THR A 136 11.42 -11.31 -0.08
CA THR A 136 12.09 -11.34 -1.38
C THR A 136 11.94 -12.74 -1.97
N PRO A 137 11.75 -12.86 -3.28
CA PRO A 137 11.71 -14.15 -3.95
C PRO A 137 13.05 -14.86 -3.77
N HIS A 138 13.02 -16.16 -3.51
CA HIS A 138 14.22 -16.94 -3.23
C HIS A 138 14.43 -17.95 -4.36
N ASN A 139 15.26 -17.61 -5.36
CA ASN A 139 15.73 -18.50 -6.43
C ASN A 139 14.71 -19.57 -6.87
N GLN A 140 13.51 -19.14 -7.28
CA GLN A 140 12.50 -20.06 -7.76
C GLN A 140 12.58 -20.21 -9.28
N PRO A 141 12.29 -21.41 -9.81
CA PRO A 141 12.13 -21.59 -11.25
C PRO A 141 11.00 -20.68 -11.76
N LEU A 142 11.23 -19.99 -12.88
CA LEU A 142 10.27 -19.10 -13.56
C LEU A 142 8.98 -19.79 -14.04
N THR A 143 8.77 -21.07 -13.72
CA THR A 143 7.64 -21.91 -14.17
C THR A 143 6.46 -21.93 -13.19
N VAL A 144 6.47 -21.11 -12.14
CA VAL A 144 5.43 -21.09 -11.11
C VAL A 144 4.89 -19.67 -10.95
N ASP A 145 3.64 -19.41 -11.35
CA ASP A 145 3.09 -18.04 -11.33
C ASP A 145 2.92 -17.48 -9.90
N MET A 146 2.70 -18.33 -8.89
CA MET A 146 2.56 -17.89 -7.49
C MET A 146 3.27 -18.80 -6.49
N THR A 147 3.84 -18.20 -5.44
CA THR A 147 4.55 -18.92 -4.38
C THR A 147 4.09 -18.58 -2.98
N VAL A 148 4.14 -19.58 -2.10
CA VAL A 148 3.86 -19.40 -0.68
C VAL A 148 5.07 -18.83 0.03
N TYR A 149 4.96 -17.59 0.47
CA TYR A 149 5.96 -16.91 1.27
C TYR A 149 5.73 -17.14 2.75
N HIS A 150 6.77 -17.60 3.44
CA HIS A 150 6.79 -17.76 4.88
C HIS A 150 7.30 -16.47 5.54
N VAL A 151 6.35 -15.66 6.02
CA VAL A 151 6.61 -14.37 6.64
C VAL A 151 6.73 -14.55 8.15
N THR A 152 7.88 -14.21 8.71
CA THR A 152 8.05 -14.14 10.16
C THR A 152 7.36 -12.90 10.68
N VAL A 153 6.41 -13.06 11.61
CA VAL A 153 5.69 -11.94 12.21
C VAL A 153 6.63 -11.24 13.22
N PRO A 154 6.82 -9.92 13.14
CA PRO A 154 7.62 -9.19 14.11
C PRO A 154 7.08 -9.38 15.53
N LEU A 155 7.97 -9.57 16.51
CA LEU A 155 7.61 -9.87 17.90
C LEU A 155 6.63 -8.86 18.52
N CYS A 156 6.71 -7.59 18.10
CA CYS A 156 5.80 -6.54 18.53
C CYS A 156 4.38 -6.71 17.96
N ALA A 157 4.25 -7.13 16.70
CA ALA A 157 2.96 -7.43 16.08
C ALA A 157 2.33 -8.68 16.71
N ALA A 158 3.12 -9.74 16.95
CA ALA A 158 2.65 -10.95 17.64
C ALA A 158 2.19 -10.66 19.08
N ARG A 159 2.87 -9.76 19.81
CA ARG A 159 2.48 -9.37 21.18
C ARG A 159 1.28 -8.42 21.24
N LYS A 160 1.25 -7.39 20.40
CA LYS A 160 0.16 -6.38 20.38
C LYS A 160 -1.10 -6.89 19.67
N GLY A 161 -0.95 -7.91 18.84
CA GLY A 161 -1.98 -8.41 17.95
C GLY A 161 -2.11 -7.54 16.70
N PHE A 162 -2.56 -8.16 15.61
CA PHE A 162 -2.85 -7.49 14.35
C PHE A 162 -4.22 -7.93 13.83
N ASP A 163 -5.01 -7.00 13.31
CA ASP A 163 -6.33 -7.26 12.73
C ASP A 163 -6.29 -7.31 11.20
N ARG A 164 -5.25 -6.71 10.61
CA ARG A 164 -5.11 -6.56 9.17
C ARG A 164 -3.66 -6.71 8.76
N ILE A 165 -3.46 -7.08 7.50
CA ILE A 165 -2.15 -7.01 6.84
C ILE A 165 -2.26 -6.19 5.57
N LYS A 166 -1.21 -5.46 5.22
CA LYS A 166 -1.06 -4.83 3.91
C LYS A 166 0.10 -5.48 3.20
N VAL A 167 -0.14 -5.99 1.99
CA VAL A 167 0.90 -6.47 1.10
C VAL A 167 1.18 -5.36 0.09
N GLN A 168 2.41 -4.87 0.07
CA GLN A 168 2.82 -3.79 -0.83
C GLN A 168 3.99 -4.25 -1.69
N PRO A 169 3.93 -4.08 -3.02
CA PRO A 169 5.08 -4.30 -3.88
C PRO A 169 6.19 -3.29 -3.55
N VAL A 170 7.42 -3.76 -3.60
CA VAL A 170 8.61 -2.92 -3.39
C VAL A 170 9.41 -2.82 -4.68
N ASP A 171 9.48 -3.92 -5.44
CA ASP A 171 10.19 -4.03 -6.71
C ASP A 171 9.59 -5.19 -7.50
N GLY A 172 9.52 -5.09 -8.82
CA GLY A 172 8.77 -6.04 -9.62
C GLY A 172 8.40 -5.60 -11.03
N ASP A 173 7.58 -6.41 -11.72
CA ASP A 173 7.20 -6.21 -13.12
C ASP A 173 5.91 -5.38 -13.33
N ARG A 174 5.29 -4.94 -12.22
CA ARG A 174 4.04 -4.17 -12.12
C ARG A 174 2.75 -4.97 -12.27
N TYR A 175 2.83 -6.29 -12.41
CA TYR A 175 1.71 -7.20 -12.29
C TYR A 175 1.80 -7.90 -10.95
N TYR A 176 0.91 -7.56 -10.02
CA TYR A 176 0.97 -8.12 -8.66
C TYR A 176 -0.30 -8.90 -8.36
N ALA A 177 -0.12 -10.08 -7.77
CA ALA A 177 -1.22 -10.95 -7.43
C ALA A 177 -1.10 -11.56 -6.04
N ILE A 178 -2.24 -11.72 -5.36
CA ILE A 178 -2.36 -12.46 -4.10
C ILE A 178 -3.46 -13.50 -4.21
N GLY A 179 -3.17 -14.73 -3.79
CA GLY A 179 -4.11 -15.85 -3.92
C GLY A 179 -4.63 -16.36 -2.58
N GLY A 180 -3.95 -16.08 -1.46
CA GLY A 180 -4.38 -16.58 -0.16
C GLY A 180 -3.48 -16.17 1.00
N VAL A 181 -4.06 -16.19 2.19
CA VAL A 181 -3.38 -15.88 3.46
C VAL A 181 -3.76 -16.92 4.51
N SER A 182 -2.77 -17.45 5.21
CA SER A 182 -2.97 -18.30 6.39
C SER A 182 -1.96 -17.96 7.48
N TRP A 183 -2.29 -18.21 8.73
CA TRP A 183 -1.43 -17.92 9.87
C TRP A 183 -1.41 -19.10 10.82
N SER A 184 -0.29 -19.27 11.52
CA SER A 184 -0.12 -20.30 12.54
C SER A 184 0.76 -19.78 13.67
N ASP A 185 0.58 -20.36 14.85
CA ASP A 185 1.49 -20.16 15.98
C ASP A 185 2.84 -20.86 15.78
#